data_AF-A0A2N9IUU1-F1
#
_entry.id   AF-A0A2N9IUU1-F1
#
_cell.length_a   1.000
_cell.length_b   1.000
_cell.length_c   1.000
_cell.angle_alpha   90.00
_cell.angle_beta   90.00
_cell.angle_gamma   90.00
#
_symmetry.space_group_name_H-M   'P 1'
#
loop_
_entity.id
_entity.type
_entity.pdbx_description
1 polymer ?
#
loop_
_entity_poly.entity_id
_entity_poly.type
_entity_poly.pdbx_seq_one_letter_code
_entity_poly.pdbx_strand_id
1 'polypeptide(L)'
;MEVETHCRNCDAEPEVEAEAESLPLALPKEPPTIHRLDECVVNRIAAGEVIQRPVSAVKELVENSLDAHSTSINVVVKDGGLKLIQVSDDGHGIRHEDLAILCERHTTSKLSTFEDLQSIKSMGFRGEALASMTYVAHVTVTTITKGQLHGYRVSYRDGVMEHEPKACAAVKGTQIMVENLFYNMTARRKTLQNSSDDYSKIVDMLSRFAIHHINVNFSCRKVGCLTNETSRFMRLLKSRSYLGFKVASDRQSPIVQTISKYR
;
A
#
# COMPACT_ATOMS: atom_id res chain seq x y z
N MET A 1 76.96 41.03 48.18
CA MET A 1 77.76 39.93 47.63
C MET A 1 76.82 38.76 47.42
N GLU A 2 76.64 38.35 46.16
CA GLU A 2 76.63 36.95 45.68
C GLU A 2 75.66 35.93 46.34
N VAL A 3 74.86 35.10 45.67
CA VAL A 3 74.66 34.70 44.26
C VAL A 3 73.26 34.05 44.15
N GLU A 4 72.60 34.12 42.99
CA GLU A 4 71.49 33.22 42.62
C GLU A 4 72.00 31.81 42.25
N THR A 5 71.20 30.76 42.48
CA THR A 5 70.89 29.73 41.46
C THR A 5 69.75 28.78 41.87
N HIS A 6 68.83 28.58 40.92
CA HIS A 6 67.79 27.55 40.65
C HIS A 6 67.99 26.13 41.26
N CYS A 7 67.02 25.20 41.43
CA CYS A 7 65.63 24.99 40.96
C CYS A 7 64.99 23.78 41.71
N ARG A 8 63.64 23.70 41.78
CA ARG A 8 62.75 22.48 41.77
C ARG A 8 62.83 21.52 42.99
N ASN A 9 61.74 20.98 43.58
CA ASN A 9 60.51 20.45 42.97
C ASN A 9 59.48 20.03 44.06
N CYS A 10 58.18 20.15 43.74
CA CYS A 10 57.06 19.22 43.99
C CYS A 10 56.51 19.00 45.42
N ASP A 11 55.38 19.66 45.69
CA ASP A 11 54.04 19.08 45.97
C ASP A 11 53.92 17.78 46.77
N ALA A 12 53.23 17.87 47.91
CA ALA A 12 52.48 16.77 48.51
C ALA A 12 51.18 17.32 49.11
N GLU A 13 50.11 17.35 48.31
CA GLU A 13 48.75 17.47 48.83
C GLU A 13 48.28 16.09 49.33
N PRO A 14 47.48 16.02 50.41
CA PRO A 14 46.98 14.76 50.93
C PRO A 14 45.91 14.18 49.99
N GLU A 15 46.09 12.92 49.60
CA GLU A 15 45.13 12.14 48.83
C GLU A 15 43.82 12.00 49.63
N VAL A 16 42.74 12.59 49.11
CA VAL A 16 41.38 12.35 49.59
C VAL A 16 40.97 10.96 49.08
N GLU A 17 40.95 9.97 49.96
CA GLU A 17 40.41 8.65 49.68
C GLU A 17 38.92 8.79 49.32
N ALA A 18 38.63 8.68 48.02
CA ALA A 18 37.27 8.64 47.52
C ALA A 18 36.63 7.30 47.92
N GLU A 19 35.72 7.33 48.88
CA GLU A 19 34.82 6.21 49.17
C GLU A 19 34.00 5.93 47.90
N ALA A 20 34.39 4.88 47.17
CA ALA A 20 33.66 4.38 46.03
C ALA A 20 32.32 3.81 46.51
N GLU A 21 31.27 4.61 46.41
CA GLU A 21 29.89 4.18 46.62
C GLU A 21 29.57 3.08 45.59
N SER A 22 29.64 1.82 46.04
CA SER A 22 29.46 0.66 45.20
C SER A 22 28.02 0.60 44.70
N LEU A 23 27.80 0.97 43.44
CA LEU A 23 26.52 0.77 42.75
C LEU A 23 26.11 -0.71 42.89
N PRO A 24 24.88 -1.02 43.32
CA PRO A 24 24.45 -2.40 43.49
C PRO A 24 24.56 -3.14 42.15
N LEU A 25 25.35 -4.21 42.14
CA LEU A 25 25.47 -5.16 41.03
C LEU A 25 24.06 -5.58 40.60
N ALA A 26 23.66 -5.18 39.39
CA ALA A 26 22.35 -5.53 38.84
C ALA A 26 22.23 -7.06 38.81
N LEU A 27 21.30 -7.60 39.61
CA LEU A 27 21.00 -9.03 39.62
C LEU A 27 20.71 -9.47 38.17
N PRO A 28 21.24 -10.64 37.74
CA PRO A 28 21.00 -11.13 36.40
C PRO A 28 19.49 -11.24 36.16
N LYS A 29 18.97 -10.43 35.25
CA LYS A 29 17.54 -10.47 34.89
C LYS A 29 17.25 -11.87 34.36
N GLU A 30 16.35 -12.57 35.04
CA GLU A 30 15.83 -13.84 34.53
C GLU A 30 15.29 -13.66 33.11
N PRO A 31 15.46 -14.66 32.24
CA PRO A 31 14.98 -14.56 30.87
C PRO A 31 13.45 -14.37 30.87
N PRO A 32 12.92 -13.47 30.03
CA PRO A 32 11.49 -13.18 30.01
C PRO A 32 10.69 -14.42 29.59
N THR A 33 9.52 -14.59 30.20
CA THR A 33 8.59 -15.67 29.87
C THR A 33 7.96 -15.45 28.51
N ILE A 34 7.88 -16.51 27.71
CA ILE A 34 7.27 -16.48 26.38
C ILE A 34 5.75 -16.61 26.53
N HIS A 35 5.01 -15.68 25.92
CA HIS A 35 3.55 -15.69 25.92
C HIS A 35 3.00 -15.66 24.50
N ARG A 36 1.79 -16.18 24.32
CA ARG A 36 1.06 -16.05 23.05
C ARG A 36 0.60 -14.61 22.87
N LEU A 37 0.74 -14.10 21.65
CA LEU A 37 0.17 -12.80 21.29
C LEU A 37 -1.34 -12.91 21.14
N ASP A 38 -2.02 -11.81 21.41
CA ASP A 38 -3.43 -11.64 21.07
C ASP A 38 -3.62 -11.71 19.55
N GLU A 39 -4.73 -12.33 19.12
CA GLU A 39 -5.01 -12.54 17.70
C GLU A 39 -5.10 -11.22 16.91
N CYS A 40 -5.63 -10.16 17.51
CA CYS A 40 -5.68 -8.83 16.89
C CYS A 40 -4.26 -8.30 16.59
N VAL A 41 -3.30 -8.56 17.49
CA VAL A 41 -1.90 -8.18 17.31
C VAL A 41 -1.27 -8.99 16.19
N VAL A 42 -1.46 -10.32 16.18
CA VAL A 42 -0.98 -11.20 15.10
C VAL A 42 -1.52 -10.74 13.76
N ASN A 43 -2.81 -10.42 13.70
CA ASN A 43 -3.46 -10.03 12.46
C ASN A 43 -2.95 -8.69 11.92
N ARG A 44 -2.68 -7.72 12.78
CA ARG A 44 -2.09 -6.43 12.40
C ARG A 44 -0.64 -6.54 11.95
N ILE A 45 0.16 -7.40 12.60
CA ILE A 45 1.54 -7.68 12.18
C ILE A 45 1.52 -8.31 10.77
N ALA A 46 0.75 -9.38 10.58
CA ALA A 46 0.62 -10.06 9.29
C ALA A 46 0.10 -9.11 8.19
N ALA A 47 -0.90 -8.28 8.49
CA ALA A 47 -1.43 -7.29 7.55
C ALA A 47 -0.37 -6.28 7.09
N GLY A 48 0.56 -5.88 7.97
CA GLY A 48 1.69 -5.03 7.63
C GLY A 48 2.75 -5.74 6.76
N GLU A 49 2.84 -7.07 6.80
CA GLU A 49 3.73 -7.84 5.93
C GLU A 49 3.12 -8.02 4.54
N VAL A 50 1.81 -8.23 4.47
CA VAL A 50 1.04 -8.33 3.22
C VAL A 50 1.00 -6.98 2.50
N ILE A 51 0.60 -5.91 3.19
CA ILE A 51 0.55 -4.56 2.62
C ILE A 51 1.78 -3.79 3.06
N GLN A 52 2.81 -3.82 2.20
CA GLN A 52 4.09 -3.24 2.57
C GLN A 52 4.15 -1.71 2.40
N ARG A 53 3.60 -1.23 1.29
CA ARG A 53 3.62 0.17 0.86
C ARG A 53 2.29 0.55 0.20
N PRO A 54 1.96 1.84 0.08
CA PRO A 54 0.79 2.29 -0.65
C PRO A 54 0.66 1.71 -2.07
N VAL A 55 1.78 1.62 -2.81
CA VAL A 55 1.79 1.03 -4.17
C VAL A 55 1.36 -0.44 -4.19
N SER A 56 1.68 -1.21 -3.14
CA SER A 56 1.25 -2.61 -3.01
C SER A 56 -0.26 -2.68 -2.85
N ALA A 57 -0.85 -1.81 -2.02
CA ALA A 57 -2.30 -1.75 -1.87
C ALA A 57 -3.00 -1.38 -3.19
N VAL A 58 -2.48 -0.38 -3.92
CA VAL A 58 -3.04 -0.02 -5.24
C VAL A 58 -2.93 -1.19 -6.23
N LYS A 59 -1.80 -1.89 -6.28
CA LYS A 59 -1.60 -3.06 -7.16
C LYS A 59 -2.70 -4.10 -6.94
N GLU A 60 -2.91 -4.52 -5.69
CA GLU A 60 -3.90 -5.55 -5.36
C GLU A 60 -5.33 -5.11 -5.73
N LEU A 61 -5.69 -3.84 -5.49
CA LEU A 61 -7.00 -3.31 -5.87
C LEU A 61 -7.17 -3.25 -7.40
N VAL A 62 -6.14 -2.85 -8.12
CA VAL A 62 -6.15 -2.81 -9.60
C VAL A 62 -6.27 -4.21 -10.19
N GLU A 63 -5.58 -5.19 -9.62
CA GLU A 63 -5.68 -6.60 -10.01
C GLU A 63 -7.09 -7.14 -9.75
N ASN A 64 -7.71 -6.80 -8.63
CA ASN A 64 -9.11 -7.14 -8.37
C ASN A 64 -10.06 -6.51 -9.40
N SER A 65 -9.84 -5.26 -9.80
CA SER A 65 -10.63 -4.62 -10.86
C SER A 65 -10.43 -5.32 -12.22
N LEU A 66 -9.22 -5.79 -12.54
CA LEU A 66 -8.96 -6.55 -13.77
C LEU A 66 -9.63 -7.92 -13.75
N ASP A 67 -9.55 -8.63 -12.64
CA ASP A 67 -10.24 -9.90 -12.44
C ASP A 67 -11.76 -9.71 -12.52
N ALA A 68 -12.27 -8.53 -12.16
CA ALA A 68 -13.68 -8.15 -12.32
C ALA A 68 -14.09 -7.77 -13.76
N HIS A 69 -13.21 -8.00 -14.74
CA HIS A 69 -13.40 -7.70 -16.16
C HIS A 69 -13.67 -6.21 -16.45
N SER A 70 -13.00 -5.32 -15.72
CA SER A 70 -13.12 -3.88 -15.91
C SER A 70 -12.48 -3.42 -17.22
N THR A 71 -13.13 -2.48 -17.91
CA THR A 71 -12.60 -1.78 -19.09
C THR A 71 -12.08 -0.38 -18.78
N SER A 72 -12.37 0.15 -17.59
CA SER A 72 -11.87 1.42 -17.09
C SER A 72 -11.57 1.33 -15.60
N ILE A 73 -10.35 1.70 -15.21
CA ILE A 73 -9.87 1.72 -13.83
C ILE A 73 -9.32 3.12 -13.52
N ASN A 74 -9.84 3.73 -12.47
CA ASN A 74 -9.52 5.09 -12.03
C ASN A 74 -8.96 5.06 -10.61
N VAL A 75 -7.73 5.54 -10.46
CA VAL A 75 -7.00 5.61 -9.20
C VAL A 75 -6.91 7.07 -8.75
N VAL A 76 -7.20 7.31 -7.48
CA VAL A 76 -7.06 8.61 -6.83
C VAL A 76 -6.21 8.44 -5.60
N VAL A 77 -5.20 9.29 -5.47
CA VAL A 77 -4.22 9.18 -4.40
C VAL A 77 -4.07 10.52 -3.69
N LYS A 78 -4.00 10.50 -2.36
CA LYS A 78 -3.64 11.66 -1.53
C LYS A 78 -2.47 11.30 -0.63
N ASP A 79 -1.49 12.21 -0.55
CA ASP A 79 -0.32 12.07 0.33
C ASP A 79 0.44 10.76 0.10
N GLY A 80 0.79 10.47 -1.16
CA GLY A 80 1.46 9.22 -1.56
C GLY A 80 0.62 7.95 -1.35
N GLY A 81 -0.65 8.08 -0.97
CA GLY A 81 -1.56 6.97 -0.66
C GLY A 81 -1.67 6.68 0.83
N LEU A 82 -0.93 7.40 1.68
CA LEU A 82 -1.05 7.27 3.14
C LEU A 82 -2.34 7.89 3.67
N LYS A 83 -2.81 8.97 3.04
CA LYS A 83 -4.06 9.62 3.44
C LYS A 83 -5.27 9.01 2.75
N LEU A 84 -5.19 8.78 1.44
CA LEU A 84 -6.27 8.21 0.64
C LEU A 84 -5.70 7.43 -0.53
N ILE A 85 -6.22 6.22 -0.72
CA ILE A 85 -6.21 5.48 -1.98
C ILE A 85 -7.68 5.23 -2.34
N GLN A 86 -8.08 5.57 -3.56
CA GLN A 86 -9.40 5.22 -4.07
C GLN A 86 -9.21 4.59 -5.44
N VAL A 87 -9.71 3.37 -5.62
CA VAL A 87 -9.72 2.66 -6.90
C VAL A 87 -11.17 2.46 -7.30
N SER A 88 -11.56 3.00 -8.45
CA SER A 88 -12.91 2.84 -9.01
C SER A 88 -12.79 2.13 -10.35
N ASP A 89 -13.65 1.14 -10.57
CA ASP A 89 -13.71 0.39 -11.82
C ASP A 89 -15.15 0.27 -12.35
N ASP A 90 -15.27 -0.21 -13.59
CA ASP A 90 -16.53 -0.47 -14.27
C ASP A 90 -16.80 -1.97 -14.49
N GLY A 91 -16.23 -2.81 -13.61
CA GLY A 91 -16.33 -4.27 -13.66
C GLY A 91 -17.72 -4.81 -13.33
N HIS A 92 -17.79 -6.09 -12.95
CA HIS A 92 -19.07 -6.75 -12.67
C HIS A 92 -19.73 -6.37 -11.33
N GLY A 93 -19.01 -5.69 -10.42
CA GLY A 93 -19.49 -5.35 -9.08
C GLY A 93 -19.43 -6.53 -8.10
N ILE A 94 -19.77 -6.30 -6.84
CA ILE A 94 -19.83 -7.33 -5.79
C ILE A 94 -21.30 -7.51 -5.39
N ARG A 95 -21.74 -8.75 -5.20
CA ARG A 95 -23.13 -9.03 -4.84
C ARG A 95 -23.41 -8.59 -3.41
N HIS A 96 -24.66 -8.26 -3.12
CA HIS A 96 -25.04 -7.75 -1.81
C HIS A 96 -24.79 -8.79 -0.71
N GLU A 97 -25.11 -10.06 -0.99
CA GLU A 97 -24.92 -11.19 -0.09
C GLU A 97 -23.44 -11.45 0.27
N ASP A 98 -22.51 -11.09 -0.62
CA ASP A 98 -21.08 -11.32 -0.40
C ASP A 98 -20.43 -10.21 0.44
N LEU A 99 -21.11 -9.07 0.65
CA LEU A 99 -20.55 -7.94 1.42
C LEU A 99 -20.26 -8.31 2.88
N ALA A 100 -20.98 -9.28 3.46
CA ALA A 100 -20.72 -9.76 4.82
C ALA A 100 -19.32 -10.36 4.98
N ILE A 101 -18.89 -11.13 3.98
CA ILE A 101 -17.67 -11.93 4.04
C ILE A 101 -16.52 -11.33 3.23
N LEU A 102 -16.75 -10.21 2.54
CA LEU A 102 -15.83 -9.62 1.56
C LEU A 102 -14.42 -9.33 2.13
N CYS A 103 -14.36 -8.88 3.39
CA CYS A 103 -13.10 -8.55 4.06
C CYS A 103 -12.65 -9.62 5.07
N GLU A 104 -13.31 -10.78 5.10
CA GLU A 104 -12.85 -11.91 5.90
C GLU A 104 -11.60 -12.51 5.27
N ARG A 105 -10.73 -13.11 6.11
CA ARG A 105 -9.55 -13.79 5.62
C ARG A 105 -9.95 -15.08 4.91
N HIS A 106 -9.17 -15.43 3.89
CA HIS A 106 -9.35 -16.66 3.12
C HIS A 106 -10.67 -16.74 2.35
N THR A 107 -11.34 -15.59 2.18
CA THR A 107 -12.55 -15.48 1.37
C THR A 107 -12.18 -15.00 -0.04
N THR A 108 -12.45 -15.82 -1.04
CA THR A 108 -12.15 -15.51 -2.45
C THR A 108 -13.15 -16.18 -3.37
N SER A 109 -13.50 -15.51 -4.48
CA SER A 109 -14.29 -16.10 -5.57
C SER A 109 -13.42 -16.79 -6.63
N LYS A 110 -12.09 -16.84 -6.42
CA LYS A 110 -11.12 -17.21 -7.47
C LYS A 110 -10.49 -18.59 -7.28
N LEU A 111 -10.73 -19.25 -6.13
CA LEU A 111 -10.27 -20.60 -5.83
C LEU A 111 -11.37 -21.37 -5.11
N SER A 112 -11.60 -22.62 -5.53
CA SER A 112 -12.58 -23.52 -4.91
C SER A 112 -11.91 -24.79 -4.35
N THR A 113 -10.82 -25.22 -4.99
CA THR A 113 -10.11 -26.47 -4.68
C THR A 113 -8.59 -26.26 -4.63
N PHE A 114 -7.88 -27.19 -3.99
CA PHE A 114 -6.42 -27.12 -3.92
C PHE A 114 -5.76 -27.30 -5.30
N GLU A 115 -6.39 -28.08 -6.18
CA GLU A 115 -5.94 -28.32 -7.55
C GLU A 115 -5.98 -27.04 -8.41
N ASP A 116 -6.86 -26.09 -8.08
CA ASP A 116 -6.94 -24.79 -8.77
C ASP A 116 -5.63 -24.00 -8.68
N LEU A 117 -4.80 -24.24 -7.64
CA LEU A 117 -3.46 -23.63 -7.47
C LEU A 117 -2.51 -23.89 -8.64
N GLN A 118 -2.68 -25.00 -9.35
CA GLN A 118 -1.82 -25.36 -10.48
C GLN A 118 -2.22 -24.65 -11.78
N SER A 119 -3.42 -24.07 -11.84
CA SER A 119 -4.01 -23.48 -13.05
C SER A 119 -4.12 -21.95 -13.02
N ILE A 120 -3.64 -21.32 -11.95
CA ILE A 120 -3.92 -19.90 -11.64
C ILE A 120 -3.38 -18.98 -12.74
N LYS A 121 -4.33 -18.35 -13.45
CA LYS A 121 -4.12 -17.20 -14.34
C LYS A 121 -4.54 -15.85 -13.71
N SER A 122 -5.14 -15.86 -12.51
CA SER A 122 -5.60 -14.64 -11.82
C SER A 122 -4.51 -14.04 -10.93
N MET A 123 -4.44 -12.71 -10.85
CA MET A 123 -3.30 -12.00 -10.24
C MET A 123 -3.37 -11.90 -8.70
N GLY A 124 -4.54 -12.13 -8.08
CA GLY A 124 -4.68 -12.11 -6.63
C GLY A 124 -5.65 -13.16 -6.10
N PHE A 125 -5.14 -14.35 -5.74
CA PHE A 125 -5.96 -15.52 -5.37
C PHE A 125 -6.05 -15.81 -3.86
N ARG A 126 -5.26 -15.11 -3.03
CA ARG A 126 -5.08 -15.48 -1.61
C ARG A 126 -6.25 -15.09 -0.70
N GLY A 127 -7.18 -14.22 -1.15
CA GLY A 127 -8.28 -13.74 -0.30
C GLY A 127 -7.80 -12.95 0.94
N GLU A 128 -6.57 -12.43 0.91
CA GLU A 128 -5.91 -11.81 2.08
C GLU A 128 -5.70 -10.31 1.93
N ALA A 129 -5.63 -9.79 0.70
CA ALA A 129 -5.23 -8.41 0.46
C ALA A 129 -6.24 -7.40 1.03
N LEU A 130 -7.52 -7.55 0.70
CA LEU A 130 -8.57 -6.63 1.15
C LEU A 130 -8.76 -6.74 2.67
N ALA A 131 -8.81 -7.96 3.20
CA ALA A 131 -8.82 -8.22 4.65
C ALA A 131 -7.65 -7.51 5.34
N SER A 132 -6.42 -7.69 4.86
CA SER A 132 -5.21 -7.06 5.41
C SER A 132 -5.31 -5.54 5.42
N MET A 133 -5.85 -4.91 4.38
CA MET A 133 -6.04 -3.47 4.36
C MET A 133 -6.93 -2.98 5.51
N THR A 134 -7.99 -3.71 5.86
CA THR A 134 -8.90 -3.32 6.96
C THR A 134 -8.26 -3.36 8.35
N TYR A 135 -7.18 -4.12 8.54
CA TYR A 135 -6.42 -4.17 9.79
C TYR A 135 -5.47 -2.98 9.97
N VAL A 136 -5.11 -2.31 8.88
CA VAL A 136 -4.12 -1.20 8.88
C VAL A 136 -4.68 0.10 8.31
N ALA A 137 -5.94 0.15 7.89
CA ALA A 137 -6.60 1.31 7.31
C ALA A 137 -8.12 1.24 7.55
N HIS A 138 -8.82 2.32 7.22
CA HIS A 138 -10.28 2.30 7.14
C HIS A 138 -10.68 2.03 5.69
N VAL A 139 -11.46 0.98 5.45
CA VAL A 139 -11.85 0.58 4.10
C VAL A 139 -13.33 0.81 3.91
N THR A 140 -13.71 1.49 2.83
CA THR A 140 -15.09 1.65 2.41
C THR A 140 -15.24 1.11 0.99
N VAL A 141 -16.25 0.27 0.79
CA VAL A 141 -16.59 -0.31 -0.51
C VAL A 141 -17.93 0.27 -0.95
N THR A 142 -17.98 0.77 -2.18
CA THR A 142 -19.23 1.11 -2.88
C THR A 142 -19.32 0.27 -4.13
N THR A 143 -20.41 -0.44 -4.35
CA THR A 143 -20.52 -1.36 -5.50
C THR A 143 -21.94 -1.46 -6.01
N ILE A 144 -22.10 -1.78 -7.29
CA ILE A 144 -23.38 -2.13 -7.91
C ILE A 144 -23.17 -3.18 -8.99
N THR A 145 -24.02 -4.18 -9.00
CA THR A 145 -24.04 -5.24 -10.02
C THR A 145 -24.99 -4.87 -11.17
N LYS A 146 -24.77 -5.46 -12.34
CA LYS A 146 -25.59 -5.20 -13.53
C LYS A 146 -27.07 -5.56 -13.24
N GLY A 147 -27.97 -4.64 -13.59
CA GLY A 147 -29.42 -4.85 -13.47
C GLY A 147 -30.02 -4.43 -12.13
N GLN A 148 -29.20 -3.98 -11.17
CA GLN A 148 -29.69 -3.41 -9.91
C GLN A 148 -30.08 -1.93 -10.07
N LEU A 149 -31.10 -1.50 -9.33
CA LEU A 149 -31.59 -0.12 -9.34
C LEU A 149 -30.66 0.84 -8.57
N HIS A 150 -30.02 0.34 -7.52
CA HIS A 150 -29.09 1.10 -6.68
C HIS A 150 -27.91 0.23 -6.28
N GLY A 151 -26.83 0.87 -5.86
CA GLY A 151 -25.68 0.20 -5.26
C GLY A 151 -25.77 0.16 -3.75
N TYR A 152 -24.71 -0.35 -3.14
CA TYR A 152 -24.52 -0.39 -1.70
C TYR A 152 -23.17 0.19 -1.33
N ARG A 153 -23.13 0.87 -0.18
CA ARG A 153 -21.92 1.36 0.46
C ARG A 153 -21.79 0.78 1.86
N VAL A 154 -20.61 0.30 2.18
CA VAL A 154 -20.31 -0.36 3.45
C VAL A 154 -18.86 -0.11 3.85
N SER A 155 -18.61 -0.01 5.16
CA SER A 155 -17.29 0.21 5.74
C SER A 155 -16.84 -1.01 6.55
N TYR A 156 -15.54 -1.25 6.55
CA TYR A 156 -14.93 -2.42 7.19
C TYR A 156 -13.77 -2.00 8.09
N ARG A 157 -13.58 -2.78 9.15
CA ARG A 157 -12.48 -2.66 10.11
C ARG A 157 -12.10 -4.05 10.62
N ASP A 158 -10.80 -4.32 10.72
CA ASP A 158 -10.27 -5.56 11.32
C ASP A 158 -10.96 -6.83 10.76
N GLY A 159 -11.22 -6.86 9.45
CA GLY A 159 -11.84 -7.96 8.71
C GLY A 159 -13.37 -8.02 8.75
N VAL A 160 -14.03 -7.17 9.53
CA VAL A 160 -15.49 -7.23 9.74
C VAL A 160 -16.21 -6.00 9.18
N MET A 161 -17.47 -6.20 8.82
CA MET A 161 -18.38 -5.13 8.42
C MET A 161 -18.76 -4.28 9.64
N GLU A 162 -18.57 -2.95 9.59
CA GLU A 162 -18.89 -2.08 10.73
C GLU A 162 -20.40 -1.89 10.92
N HIS A 163 -21.15 -1.85 9.80
CA HIS A 163 -22.59 -1.60 9.77
C HIS A 163 -23.21 -2.26 8.54
N GLU A 164 -24.52 -2.53 8.59
CA GLU A 164 -25.29 -3.02 7.44
C GLU A 164 -25.07 -2.17 6.17
N PRO A 165 -25.03 -2.80 4.96
CA PRO A 165 -24.81 -2.09 3.72
C PRO A 165 -25.90 -1.04 3.45
N LYS A 166 -25.50 0.20 3.21
CA LYS A 166 -26.42 1.31 2.94
C LYS A 166 -26.67 1.45 1.45
N ALA A 167 -27.94 1.43 1.05
CA ALA A 167 -28.32 1.73 -0.33
C ALA A 167 -27.83 3.14 -0.74
N CYS A 168 -27.23 3.27 -1.92
CA CYS A 168 -26.75 4.55 -2.44
C CYS A 168 -26.74 4.62 -3.96
N ALA A 169 -26.70 5.84 -4.50
CA ALA A 169 -26.38 6.05 -5.90
C ALA A 169 -24.95 5.56 -6.17
N ALA A 170 -24.81 4.69 -7.17
CA ALA A 170 -23.54 4.13 -7.58
C ALA A 170 -23.50 4.02 -9.11
N VAL A 171 -22.30 4.17 -9.67
CA VAL A 171 -22.03 3.85 -11.07
C VAL A 171 -21.64 2.37 -11.16
N LYS A 172 -21.90 1.74 -12.32
CA LYS A 172 -21.52 0.35 -12.59
C LYS A 172 -20.10 0.04 -12.12
N GLY A 173 -19.92 -1.09 -11.44
CA GLY A 173 -18.62 -1.59 -11.00
C GLY A 173 -18.42 -1.42 -9.49
N THR A 174 -17.16 -1.32 -9.09
CA THR A 174 -16.77 -1.22 -7.68
C THR A 174 -15.85 -0.03 -7.44
N GLN A 175 -16.04 0.65 -6.33
CA GLN A 175 -15.14 1.64 -5.77
C GLN A 175 -14.68 1.18 -4.39
N ILE A 176 -13.37 1.03 -4.21
CA ILE A 176 -12.74 0.74 -2.93
C ILE A 176 -11.95 1.97 -2.50
N MET A 177 -12.27 2.48 -1.32
CA MET A 177 -11.63 3.61 -0.69
C MET A 177 -10.89 3.14 0.56
N VAL A 178 -9.59 3.40 0.62
CA VAL A 178 -8.70 3.04 1.73
C VAL A 178 -8.14 4.34 2.32
N GLU A 179 -8.53 4.63 3.55
CA GLU A 179 -8.21 5.88 4.25
C GLU A 179 -7.27 5.64 5.43
N ASN A 180 -6.33 6.58 5.62
CA ASN A 180 -5.37 6.56 6.72
C ASN A 180 -4.59 5.24 6.82
N LEU A 181 -3.93 4.86 5.73
CA LEU A 181 -3.09 3.66 5.71
C LEU A 181 -1.99 3.73 6.77
N PHE A 182 -1.84 2.65 7.53
CA PHE A 182 -0.96 2.51 8.69
C PHE A 182 -1.27 3.47 9.85
N TYR A 183 -2.53 3.90 10.04
CA TYR A 183 -2.91 4.80 11.15
C TYR A 183 -2.55 4.24 12.53
N ASN A 184 -2.60 2.92 12.70
CA ASN A 184 -2.29 2.19 13.92
C ASN A 184 -0.84 1.66 13.98
N MET A 185 0.00 2.02 13.00
CA MET A 185 1.43 1.65 12.94
C MET A 185 2.31 2.90 12.80
N THR A 186 2.33 3.76 13.82
CA THR A 186 2.91 5.11 13.76
C THR A 186 4.36 5.16 13.29
N ALA A 187 5.23 4.27 13.77
CA ALA A 187 6.64 4.23 13.36
C ALA A 187 6.77 3.99 11.85
N ARG A 188 6.03 3.01 11.34
CA ARG A 188 5.98 2.69 9.91
C ARG A 188 5.43 3.83 9.07
N ARG A 189 4.32 4.44 9.51
CA ARG A 189 3.71 5.57 8.82
C ARG A 189 4.70 6.74 8.70
N LYS A 190 5.43 7.08 9.76
CA LYS A 190 6.47 8.12 9.75
C LYS A 190 7.61 7.79 8.78
N THR A 191 8.10 6.54 8.78
CA THR A 191 9.14 6.11 7.83
C THR A 191 8.70 6.28 6.38
N LEU A 192 7.45 5.94 6.06
CA LEU A 192 6.91 6.07 4.70
C LEU A 192 6.66 7.52 4.31
N GLN A 193 6.21 8.38 5.23
CA GLN A 193 6.06 9.82 4.99
C GLN A 193 7.38 10.50 4.61
N ASN A 194 8.48 10.07 5.24
CA ASN A 194 9.81 10.60 4.97
C ASN A 194 10.47 10.00 3.72
N SER A 195 9.97 8.86 3.24
CA SER A 195 10.46 8.25 1.99
C SER A 195 9.75 8.89 0.80
N SER A 196 10.43 9.75 0.05
CA SER A 196 9.79 10.50 -1.02
C SER A 196 9.23 9.59 -2.14
N ASP A 197 7.99 9.90 -2.48
CA ASP A 197 7.24 9.64 -3.72
C ASP A 197 6.74 8.21 -4.04
N ASP A 198 5.90 7.65 -3.16
CA ASP A 198 5.08 6.48 -3.50
C ASP A 198 4.05 6.77 -4.62
N TYR A 199 3.70 8.02 -4.88
CA TYR A 199 2.82 8.37 -5.99
C TYR A 199 3.49 8.11 -7.35
N SER A 200 4.75 8.51 -7.53
CA SER A 200 5.52 8.15 -8.74
C SER A 200 5.63 6.64 -8.94
N LYS A 201 5.79 5.86 -7.87
CA LYS A 201 5.78 4.38 -7.95
C LYS A 201 4.42 3.82 -8.36
N ILE A 202 3.32 4.42 -7.89
CA ILE A 202 1.97 4.06 -8.31
C ILE A 202 1.78 4.35 -9.81
N VAL A 203 2.23 5.52 -10.28
CA VAL A 203 2.15 5.90 -11.70
C VAL A 203 2.98 4.95 -12.58
N ASP A 204 4.19 4.60 -12.16
CA ASP A 204 5.06 3.63 -12.83
C ASP A 204 4.39 2.25 -12.95
N MET A 205 3.87 1.75 -11.83
CA MET A 205 3.17 0.47 -11.78
C MET A 205 1.94 0.46 -12.70
N LEU A 206 1.10 1.50 -12.64
CA LEU A 206 -0.06 1.63 -13.53
C LEU A 206 0.33 1.73 -15.01
N SER A 207 1.47 2.35 -15.31
CA SER A 207 1.98 2.44 -16.68
C SER A 207 2.38 1.06 -17.22
N ARG A 208 2.93 0.18 -16.37
CA ARG A 208 3.20 -1.22 -16.74
C ARG A 208 1.91 -2.00 -16.96
N PHE A 209 0.92 -1.89 -16.07
CA PHE A 209 -0.40 -2.51 -16.27
C PHE A 209 -1.05 -2.07 -17.60
N ALA A 210 -0.97 -0.78 -17.91
CA ALA A 210 -1.48 -0.23 -19.15
C ALA A 210 -0.85 -0.82 -20.42
N ILE A 211 0.44 -1.13 -20.38
CA ILE A 211 1.15 -1.76 -21.51
C ILE A 211 0.68 -3.22 -21.69
N HIS A 212 0.47 -3.96 -20.60
CA HIS A 212 0.01 -5.35 -20.65
C HIS A 212 -1.48 -5.48 -20.96
N HIS A 213 -2.32 -4.53 -20.53
CA HIS A 213 -3.76 -4.55 -20.68
C HIS A 213 -4.25 -3.44 -21.61
N ILE A 214 -3.86 -3.54 -22.89
CA ILE A 214 -4.16 -2.55 -23.96
C ILE A 214 -5.65 -2.20 -24.14
N ASN A 215 -6.55 -3.09 -23.72
CA ASN A 215 -8.01 -2.92 -23.84
C ASN A 215 -8.64 -2.28 -22.60
N VAL A 216 -7.85 -1.97 -21.57
CA VAL A 216 -8.31 -1.37 -20.31
C VAL A 216 -7.79 0.06 -20.20
N ASN A 217 -8.67 0.97 -19.83
CA ASN A 217 -8.32 2.38 -19.62
C ASN A 217 -7.86 2.62 -18.19
N PHE A 218 -6.60 2.98 -17.99
CA PHE A 218 -6.09 3.35 -16.67
C PHE A 218 -5.99 4.87 -16.53
N SER A 219 -6.32 5.36 -15.34
CA SER A 219 -6.10 6.76 -14.95
C SER A 219 -5.71 6.84 -13.48
N CYS A 220 -4.87 7.80 -13.15
CA CYS A 220 -4.36 8.09 -11.81
C CYS A 220 -4.29 9.61 -11.66
N ARG A 221 -4.80 10.12 -10.54
CA ARG A 221 -4.70 11.54 -10.19
C ARG A 221 -4.39 11.75 -8.72
N LYS A 222 -3.68 12.84 -8.42
CA LYS A 222 -3.47 13.31 -7.05
C LYS A 222 -4.64 14.19 -6.60
N VAL A 223 -5.17 13.99 -5.39
CA VAL A 223 -6.23 14.85 -4.84
C VAL A 223 -5.74 16.30 -4.77
N GLY A 224 -6.59 17.24 -5.24
CA GLY A 224 -6.27 18.67 -5.29
C GLY A 224 -5.44 19.09 -6.50
N CYS A 225 -5.07 18.16 -7.37
CA CYS A 225 -4.40 18.43 -8.63
C CYS A 225 -5.42 18.29 -9.79
N LEU A 226 -5.57 19.34 -10.60
CA LEU A 226 -6.46 19.33 -11.76
C LEU A 226 -5.88 18.55 -12.94
N THR A 227 -4.56 18.29 -12.94
CA THR A 227 -3.88 17.56 -14.01
C THR A 227 -3.88 16.06 -13.71
N ASN A 228 -4.55 15.29 -14.57
CA ASN A 228 -4.45 13.83 -14.59
C ASN A 228 -3.15 13.42 -15.30
N GLU A 229 -2.11 13.08 -14.54
CA GLU A 229 -0.78 12.82 -15.10
C GLU A 229 -0.71 11.54 -15.96
N THR A 230 -1.44 10.49 -15.59
CA THR A 230 -1.51 9.24 -16.40
C THR A 230 -2.42 9.37 -17.62
N SER A 231 -3.39 10.29 -17.61
CA SER A 231 -4.19 10.57 -18.82
C SER A 231 -3.33 11.10 -19.97
N ARG A 232 -2.17 11.72 -19.68
CA ARG A 232 -1.24 12.21 -20.69
C ARG A 232 -0.43 11.08 -21.34
N PHE A 233 0.02 10.10 -20.54
CA PHE A 233 0.79 8.94 -21.02
C PHE A 233 -0.09 7.93 -21.79
N MET A 234 -1.31 7.68 -21.32
CA MET A 234 -2.24 6.72 -21.94
C MET A 234 -2.82 7.20 -23.27
N ARG A 235 -3.04 8.51 -23.42
CA ARG A 235 -3.49 9.11 -24.69
C ARG A 235 -2.44 8.96 -25.80
N LEU A 236 -1.15 8.92 -25.43
CA LEU A 236 -0.01 8.66 -26.32
C LEU A 236 0.15 7.19 -26.72
N LEU A 237 -0.27 6.23 -25.88
CA LEU A 237 -0.26 4.80 -26.22
C LEU A 237 -1.51 4.38 -27.04
N LYS A 238 -2.67 5.00 -26.76
CA LYS A 238 -3.92 4.75 -27.51
C LYS A 238 -3.95 5.34 -28.91
N SER A 239 -3.06 6.27 -29.26
CA SER A 239 -2.85 6.70 -30.65
C SER A 239 -2.10 5.64 -31.47
N ARG A 240 -2.58 4.39 -31.44
CA ARG A 240 -2.12 3.24 -32.24
C ARG A 240 -2.13 3.53 -33.76
N SER A 241 -2.72 4.63 -34.22
CA SER A 241 -2.57 5.10 -35.60
C SER A 241 -1.20 5.78 -35.88
N TYR A 242 -0.47 6.25 -34.87
CA TYR A 242 0.86 6.85 -35.02
C TYR A 242 2.01 5.89 -34.65
N LEU A 243 1.77 4.94 -33.74
CA LEU A 243 2.80 4.04 -33.22
C LEU A 243 3.16 2.89 -34.19
N GLY A 244 2.28 2.56 -35.14
CA GLY A 244 2.55 1.55 -36.18
C GLY A 244 3.49 2.01 -37.29
N PHE A 245 3.59 3.32 -37.56
CA PHE A 245 4.34 3.84 -38.71
C PHE A 245 5.71 4.43 -38.35
N LYS A 246 5.95 4.82 -37.08
CA LYS A 246 7.18 5.54 -36.69
C LYS A 246 8.08 4.80 -35.70
N VAL A 247 7.58 3.78 -34.99
CA VAL A 247 8.41 2.92 -34.12
C VAL A 247 9.34 2.01 -34.93
N ALA A 248 9.01 1.74 -36.19
CA ALA A 248 9.92 1.03 -37.09
C ALA A 248 11.13 1.88 -37.55
N SER A 249 11.05 3.22 -37.47
CA SER A 249 12.05 4.10 -38.07
C SER A 249 12.89 4.92 -37.07
N ASP A 250 12.48 5.06 -35.80
CA ASP A 250 13.14 6.01 -34.90
C ASP A 250 13.37 5.48 -33.47
N ARG A 251 14.59 4.94 -33.23
CA ARG A 251 15.03 4.42 -31.92
C ARG A 251 15.31 5.51 -30.87
N GLN A 252 15.32 6.79 -31.25
CA GLN A 252 15.59 7.91 -30.35
C GLN A 252 14.32 8.55 -29.78
N SER A 253 13.13 8.07 -30.17
CA SER A 253 11.87 8.58 -29.63
C SER A 253 11.77 8.32 -28.11
N PRO A 254 11.43 9.34 -27.30
CA PRO A 254 11.21 9.18 -25.85
C PRO A 254 10.18 8.09 -25.52
N ILE A 255 9.21 7.87 -26.41
CA ILE A 255 8.18 6.84 -26.26
C ILE A 255 8.77 5.44 -26.47
N VAL A 256 9.67 5.27 -27.44
CA VAL A 256 10.37 3.99 -27.69
C VAL A 256 11.33 3.68 -26.55
N GLN A 257 12.04 4.67 -26.02
CA GLN A 257 12.88 4.52 -24.84
C GLN A 257 12.05 4.16 -23.59
N THR A 258 10.85 4.74 -23.45
CA THR A 258 9.96 4.44 -22.33
C THR A 258 9.34 3.05 -22.45
N ILE A 259 8.90 2.63 -23.64
CA ILE A 259 8.42 1.25 -23.89
C ILE A 259 9.56 0.24 -23.69
N SER A 260 10.77 0.56 -24.17
CA SER A 260 11.98 -0.27 -23.96
C SER A 260 12.42 -0.35 -22.50
N LYS A 261 12.04 0.63 -21.66
CA LYS A 261 12.30 0.62 -20.22
C LYS A 261 11.33 -0.31 -19.47
N TYR A 262 10.15 -0.59 -20.04
CA TYR A 262 9.07 -1.35 -19.39
C TYR A 262 8.74 -2.69 -20.06
N ARG A 263 9.55 -3.12 -21.03
CA ARG A 263 9.49 -4.44 -21.67
C ARG A 263 10.60 -5.32 -21.11
#